data_AF-A0A127EQQ4-F1
#
_entry.id   AF-A0A127EQQ4-F1
#
_cell.length_a   1.000
_cell.length_b   1.000
_cell.length_c   1.000
_cell.angle_alpha   90.00
_cell.angle_beta   90.00
_cell.angle_gamma   90.00
#
_symmetry.space_group_name_H-M   'P 1'
#
loop_
_entity.id
_entity.type
_entity.pdbx_description
1 polymer ?
#
loop_
_entity_poly.entity_id
_entity_poly.type
_entity_poly.pdbx_seq_one_letter_code
_entity_poly.pdbx_strand_id
1 'polypeptide(L)'
;MGPQAAHQGTASQDADQSERVHKLTSQMTLSERADALEEHMMHELDKIITKSVFSNLTDGVVGMEGGAVLQAKNPGKYFNMGPDPRLPPMPEKPTLMDYFKNRLASTNHLLQSAALARKAGHSEKVVMACLLHDIAVVGFIRCDHGYWGAQMIAPYVDEEVSEAIRMHQALRFFPDESYGYGYPDLYKKYFGDDYQPEPYIVEEYKRARDSKYYGTSRLVCVNDVYAFDPNAKVELDQFEDIIGRNFKQPKEGLGWDDSPSAHMWRTIMWPTRFL
;
A
#
# COMPACT_ATOMS: atom_id res chain seq x y z
N MET A 1 -17.45 25.68 27.85
CA MET A 1 -18.59 24.97 27.23
C MET A 1 -18.05 24.22 26.03
N GLY A 2 -18.08 22.89 26.03
CA GLY A 2 -18.14 22.13 24.77
C GLY A 2 -19.59 21.73 24.49
N PRO A 3 -19.88 20.89 23.49
CA PRO A 3 -19.13 20.59 22.25
C PRO A 3 -20.05 20.54 20.98
N GLN A 4 -19.47 20.31 19.78
CA GLN A 4 -19.96 19.48 18.64
C GLN A 4 -19.69 20.06 17.23
N ALA A 5 -18.92 19.31 16.42
CA ALA A 5 -19.10 19.08 14.97
C ALA A 5 -18.04 18.04 14.54
N ALA A 6 -18.36 16.75 14.55
CA ALA A 6 -18.98 15.96 13.47
C ALA A 6 -17.93 15.33 12.52
N HIS A 7 -17.50 14.13 12.91
CA HIS A 7 -16.88 13.10 12.08
C HIS A 7 -17.83 12.72 10.93
N GLN A 8 -17.49 13.08 9.69
CA GLN A 8 -18.12 12.52 8.48
C GLN A 8 -17.02 12.30 7.45
N GLY A 9 -16.58 11.05 7.30
CA GLY A 9 -15.53 10.71 6.33
C GLY A 9 -15.05 9.25 6.39
N THR A 10 -15.33 8.53 7.48
CA THR A 10 -14.96 7.10 7.64
C THR A 10 -16.04 6.14 7.13
N ALA A 11 -17.30 6.59 7.06
CA ALA A 11 -18.44 5.72 6.78
C ALA A 11 -18.50 5.15 5.35
N SER A 12 -17.89 5.78 4.33
CA SER A 12 -18.01 5.32 2.94
C SER A 12 -16.97 4.27 2.54
N GLN A 13 -15.80 4.27 3.17
CA GLN A 13 -14.76 3.25 2.93
C GLN A 13 -15.04 1.99 3.75
N ASP A 14 -15.56 2.15 4.98
CA ASP A 14 -16.12 1.04 5.76
C ASP A 14 -17.34 0.43 5.06
N ALA A 15 -18.16 1.25 4.37
CA ALA A 15 -19.30 0.76 3.60
C ALA A 15 -18.88 -0.09 2.39
N ASP A 16 -17.85 0.28 1.62
CA ASP A 16 -17.40 -0.48 0.45
C ASP A 16 -16.69 -1.80 0.84
N GLN A 17 -15.93 -1.79 1.94
CA GLN A 17 -15.35 -3.01 2.51
C GLN A 17 -16.43 -3.92 3.12
N SER A 18 -17.41 -3.33 3.82
CA SER A 18 -18.62 -4.02 4.28
C SER A 18 -19.43 -4.57 3.11
N GLU A 19 -19.54 -3.88 1.99
CA GLU A 19 -20.33 -4.28 0.82
C GLU A 19 -19.64 -5.41 0.02
N ARG A 20 -18.30 -5.43 -0.02
CA ARG A 20 -17.53 -6.57 -0.56
C ARG A 20 -17.62 -7.82 0.33
N VAL A 21 -17.47 -7.67 1.65
CA VAL A 21 -17.72 -8.75 2.61
C VAL A 21 -19.17 -9.19 2.53
N HIS A 22 -20.10 -8.26 2.34
CA HIS A 22 -21.52 -8.55 2.19
C HIS A 22 -21.82 -9.26 0.86
N LYS A 23 -21.12 -8.98 -0.25
CA LYS A 23 -21.27 -9.71 -1.53
C LYS A 23 -20.70 -11.12 -1.49
N LEU A 24 -19.53 -11.31 -0.86
CA LEU A 24 -18.96 -12.65 -0.64
C LEU A 24 -19.87 -13.50 0.26
N THR A 25 -20.45 -12.89 1.28
CA THR A 25 -21.40 -13.57 2.17
C THR A 25 -22.81 -13.64 1.57
N SER A 26 -23.24 -12.74 0.68
CA SER A 26 -24.62 -12.69 0.13
C SER A 26 -24.99 -13.91 -0.70
N GLN A 27 -23.99 -14.60 -1.24
CA GLN A 27 -24.17 -15.86 -1.97
C GLN A 27 -24.20 -17.09 -1.06
N MET A 28 -23.80 -16.93 0.21
CA MET A 28 -23.83 -17.96 1.24
C MET A 28 -25.15 -17.88 2.01
N THR A 29 -25.76 -19.05 2.23
CA THR A 29 -26.87 -19.23 3.17
C THR A 29 -26.44 -18.84 4.59
N LEU A 30 -27.41 -18.57 5.47
CA LEU A 30 -27.13 -18.26 6.88
C LEU A 30 -26.35 -19.38 7.58
N SER A 31 -26.54 -20.64 7.15
CA SER A 31 -25.78 -21.80 7.65
C SER A 31 -24.33 -21.72 7.21
N GLU A 32 -24.05 -21.54 5.93
CA GLU A 32 -22.67 -21.48 5.41
C GLU A 32 -21.86 -20.31 5.99
N ARG A 33 -22.52 -19.18 6.31
CA ARG A 33 -21.86 -18.08 7.03
C ARG A 33 -21.57 -18.40 8.48
N ALA A 34 -22.47 -19.13 9.15
CA ALA A 34 -22.24 -19.59 10.52
C ALA A 34 -21.12 -20.63 10.56
N ASP A 35 -21.12 -21.59 9.64
CA ASP A 35 -20.09 -22.62 9.51
C ASP A 35 -18.71 -22.00 9.22
N ALA A 36 -18.63 -21.02 8.31
CA ALA A 36 -17.38 -20.31 8.02
C ALA A 36 -16.90 -19.44 9.20
N LEU A 37 -17.82 -18.86 9.97
CA LEU A 37 -17.48 -18.09 11.17
C LEU A 37 -17.01 -19.02 12.30
N GLU A 38 -17.65 -20.16 12.49
CA GLU A 38 -17.26 -21.17 13.47
C GLU A 38 -15.90 -21.78 13.13
N GLU A 39 -15.66 -22.14 11.87
CA GLU A 39 -14.36 -22.63 11.40
C GLU A 39 -13.27 -21.56 11.57
N HIS A 40 -13.56 -20.29 11.24
CA HIS A 40 -12.66 -19.16 11.48
C HIS A 40 -12.34 -18.97 12.97
N MET A 41 -13.36 -19.01 13.84
CA MET A 41 -13.18 -18.93 15.29
C MET A 41 -12.39 -20.12 15.84
N MET A 42 -12.58 -21.33 15.29
CA MET A 42 -11.78 -22.51 15.61
C MET A 42 -10.31 -22.34 15.21
N HIS A 43 -10.04 -21.75 14.04
CA HIS A 43 -8.66 -21.48 13.62
C HIS A 43 -7.96 -20.40 14.47
N GLU A 44 -8.68 -19.37 14.92
CA GLU A 44 -8.18 -18.41 15.91
C GLU A 44 -7.95 -19.05 17.29
N LEU A 45 -8.70 -20.11 17.62
CA LEU A 45 -8.51 -20.87 18.84
C LEU A 45 -7.22 -21.71 18.83
N ASP A 46 -6.69 -22.11 17.67
CA ASP A 46 -5.48 -22.96 17.61
C ASP A 46 -4.18 -22.19 17.33
N LYS A 47 -4.25 -20.95 16.85
CA LYS A 47 -3.06 -20.18 16.43
C LYS A 47 -2.70 -19.04 17.37
N ILE A 48 -1.40 -18.88 17.59
CA ILE A 48 -0.80 -17.71 18.23
C ILE A 48 -0.37 -16.75 17.13
N ILE A 49 -1.04 -15.61 17.06
CA ILE A 49 -0.72 -14.49 16.17
C ILE A 49 0.42 -13.69 16.79
N THR A 50 1.47 -13.42 16.00
CA THR A 50 2.60 -12.60 16.43
C THR A 50 2.68 -11.31 15.64
N LYS A 51 3.04 -10.23 16.35
CA LYS A 51 3.33 -8.94 15.74
C LYS A 51 4.84 -8.72 15.70
N SER A 52 5.32 -8.11 14.63
CA SER A 52 6.70 -7.62 14.57
C SER A 52 6.92 -6.52 15.61
N VAL A 53 8.16 -6.32 16.05
CA VAL A 53 8.52 -5.18 16.90
C VAL A 53 8.14 -3.85 16.26
N PHE A 54 8.28 -3.75 14.92
CA PHE A 54 7.88 -2.57 14.17
C PHE A 54 6.42 -2.17 14.42
N SER A 55 5.51 -3.13 14.54
CA SER A 55 4.10 -2.88 14.86
C SER A 55 3.88 -2.30 16.26
N ASN A 56 4.78 -2.56 17.22
CA ASN A 56 4.68 -1.95 18.55
C ASN A 56 5.31 -0.55 18.56
N LEU A 57 6.37 -0.33 17.76
CA LEU A 57 7.00 0.99 17.62
C LEU A 57 6.00 2.03 17.08
N THR A 58 5.08 1.64 16.20
CA THR A 58 4.03 2.53 15.68
C THR A 58 3.02 2.96 16.75
N ASP A 59 2.93 2.20 17.85
CA ASP A 59 2.11 2.52 19.03
C ASP A 59 2.95 3.22 20.13
N GLY A 60 4.22 3.56 19.86
CA GLY A 60 5.13 4.18 20.82
C GLY A 60 5.71 3.22 21.86
N VAL A 61 5.63 1.90 21.62
CA VAL A 61 6.09 0.86 22.54
C VAL A 61 7.34 0.16 22.01
N VAL A 62 8.45 0.29 22.74
CA VAL A 62 9.67 -0.49 22.47
C VAL A 62 9.60 -1.79 23.26
N GLY A 63 9.08 -2.84 22.62
CA GLY A 63 8.95 -4.13 23.27
C GLY A 63 8.61 -5.29 22.33
N MET A 64 8.92 -6.49 22.79
CA MET A 64 8.56 -7.75 22.14
C MET A 64 8.23 -8.77 23.22
N GLU A 65 7.12 -9.48 23.08
CA GLU A 65 6.90 -10.67 23.89
C GLU A 65 7.68 -11.86 23.30
N GLY A 66 8.52 -12.49 24.12
CA GLY A 66 9.25 -13.68 23.69
C GLY A 66 8.32 -14.87 23.43
N GLY A 67 8.68 -15.72 22.46
CA GLY A 67 7.87 -16.88 22.08
C GLY A 67 7.51 -17.79 23.26
N ALA A 68 8.44 -18.05 24.19
CA ALA A 68 8.14 -18.85 25.38
C ALA A 68 7.03 -18.25 26.26
N VAL A 69 6.99 -16.93 26.40
CA VAL A 69 5.95 -16.23 27.17
C VAL A 69 4.60 -16.30 26.46
N LEU A 70 4.59 -16.05 25.14
CA LEU A 70 3.38 -16.16 24.32
C LEU A 70 2.82 -17.59 24.35
N GLN A 71 3.68 -18.61 24.28
CA GLN A 71 3.29 -20.01 24.35
C GLN A 71 2.72 -20.38 25.73
N ALA A 72 3.33 -19.90 26.82
CA ALA A 72 2.84 -20.15 28.17
C ALA A 72 1.45 -19.52 28.42
N LYS A 73 1.18 -18.35 27.83
CA LYS A 73 -0.14 -17.70 27.86
C LYS A 73 -1.21 -18.42 27.03
N ASN A 74 -0.80 -19.26 26.08
CA ASN A 74 -1.67 -19.93 25.12
C ASN A 74 -1.41 -21.45 25.10
N PRO A 75 -1.68 -22.17 26.20
CA PRO A 75 -1.44 -23.61 26.28
C PRO A 75 -2.26 -24.36 25.22
N GLY A 76 -1.62 -25.29 24.51
CA GLY A 76 -2.24 -26.10 23.46
C GLY A 76 -2.31 -25.44 22.07
N LYS A 77 -1.99 -24.15 21.94
CA LYS A 77 -1.94 -23.44 20.65
C LYS A 77 -0.55 -23.51 19.99
N TYR A 78 -0.50 -23.24 18.69
CA TYR A 78 0.74 -23.19 17.91
C TYR A 78 0.94 -21.83 17.27
N PHE A 79 2.19 -21.38 17.11
CA PHE A 79 2.49 -20.16 16.36
C PHE A 79 1.99 -20.23 14.91
N ASN A 80 1.49 -19.11 14.39
CA ASN A 80 1.11 -19.01 12.99
C ASN A 80 2.34 -19.07 12.08
N MET A 81 2.39 -20.05 11.18
CA MET A 81 3.50 -20.28 10.23
C MET A 81 3.05 -20.21 8.76
N GLY A 82 1.90 -19.59 8.49
CA GLY A 82 1.32 -19.50 7.16
C GLY A 82 0.30 -18.36 7.04
N PRO A 83 -0.70 -18.51 6.15
CA PRO A 83 -1.77 -17.53 5.97
C PRO A 83 -2.46 -17.19 7.29
N ASP A 84 -2.67 -15.89 7.51
CA ASP A 84 -3.55 -15.42 8.59
C ASP A 84 -5.01 -15.63 8.15
N PRO A 85 -5.80 -16.49 8.83
CA PRO A 85 -7.17 -16.80 8.42
C PRO A 85 -8.11 -15.59 8.49
N ARG A 86 -7.70 -14.51 9.18
CA ARG A 86 -8.47 -13.26 9.32
C ARG A 86 -8.34 -12.35 8.10
N LEU A 87 -7.42 -12.65 7.19
CA LEU A 87 -7.23 -11.90 5.95
C LEU A 87 -7.88 -12.63 4.78
N PRO A 88 -8.35 -11.91 3.75
CA PRO A 88 -8.81 -12.55 2.51
C PRO A 88 -7.73 -13.51 1.96
N PRO A 89 -8.13 -14.70 1.48
CA PRO A 89 -7.18 -15.68 0.96
C PRO A 89 -6.47 -15.13 -0.28
N MET A 90 -5.21 -15.53 -0.44
CA MET A 90 -4.41 -15.23 -1.63
C MET A 90 -4.39 -16.48 -2.54
N PRO A 91 -4.39 -16.32 -3.87
CA PRO A 91 -4.23 -17.46 -4.77
C PRO A 91 -2.83 -18.08 -4.65
N GLU A 92 -2.66 -19.31 -5.12
CA GLU A 92 -1.36 -20.02 -5.07
C GLU A 92 -0.24 -19.26 -5.80
N LYS A 93 -0.60 -18.51 -6.85
CA LYS A 93 0.32 -17.69 -7.65
C LYS A 93 -0.14 -16.23 -7.67
N PRO A 94 0.12 -15.46 -6.60
CA PRO A 94 -0.33 -14.08 -6.48
C PRO A 94 0.17 -13.19 -7.60
N THR A 95 -0.73 -12.39 -8.15
CA THR A 95 -0.41 -11.30 -9.08
C THR A 95 -0.50 -9.94 -8.37
N LEU A 96 0.01 -8.89 -9.01
CA LEU A 96 -0.17 -7.52 -8.52
C LEU A 96 -1.66 -7.18 -8.28
N MET A 97 -2.56 -7.63 -9.16
CA MET A 97 -4.01 -7.40 -9.03
C MET A 97 -4.57 -8.05 -7.75
N ASP A 98 -4.06 -9.23 -7.37
CA ASP A 98 -4.47 -9.89 -6.14
C ASP A 98 -4.03 -9.13 -4.90
N TYR A 99 -2.83 -8.53 -4.90
CA TYR A 99 -2.41 -7.64 -3.80
C TYR A 99 -3.31 -6.42 -3.70
N PHE A 100 -3.64 -5.76 -4.82
CA PHE A 100 -4.59 -4.63 -4.82
C PHE A 100 -5.96 -5.02 -4.24
N LYS A 101 -6.42 -6.24 -4.48
CA LYS A 101 -7.73 -6.73 -4.01
C LYS A 101 -7.71 -7.18 -2.55
N ASN A 102 -6.64 -7.84 -2.11
CA ASN A 102 -6.62 -8.62 -0.87
C ASN A 102 -5.68 -8.07 0.21
N ARG A 103 -4.77 -7.14 -0.12
CA ARG A 103 -3.73 -6.65 0.81
C ARG A 103 -3.53 -5.14 0.81
N LEU A 104 -3.93 -4.42 -0.23
CA LEU A 104 -3.85 -2.96 -0.26
C LEU A 104 -5.18 -2.33 0.19
N ALA A 105 -5.10 -1.27 1.00
CA ALA A 105 -6.26 -0.54 1.50
C ALA A 105 -6.27 0.90 0.98
N SER A 106 -7.45 1.51 0.84
CA SER A 106 -7.61 2.91 0.41
C SER A 106 -6.91 3.24 -0.93
N THR A 107 -6.98 2.32 -1.90
CA THR A 107 -6.26 2.41 -3.19
C THR A 107 -6.81 3.46 -4.17
N ASN A 108 -7.95 4.09 -3.87
CA ASN A 108 -8.60 5.06 -4.77
C ASN A 108 -7.65 6.20 -5.20
N HIS A 109 -6.79 6.67 -4.30
CA HIS A 109 -5.79 7.68 -4.60
C HIS A 109 -4.82 7.25 -5.72
N LEU A 110 -4.30 6.02 -5.64
CA LEU A 110 -3.43 5.43 -6.66
C LEU A 110 -4.14 5.33 -8.02
N LEU A 111 -5.39 4.86 -7.99
CA LEU A 111 -6.21 4.69 -9.19
C LEU A 111 -6.51 6.04 -9.85
N GLN A 112 -6.83 7.06 -9.06
CA GLN A 112 -7.04 8.43 -9.56
C GLN A 112 -5.78 9.02 -10.18
N SER A 113 -4.63 8.89 -9.50
CA SER A 113 -3.35 9.41 -10.00
C SER A 113 -3.00 8.77 -11.36
N ALA A 114 -3.15 7.45 -11.48
CA ALA A 114 -2.97 6.74 -12.74
C ALA A 114 -3.98 7.15 -13.82
N ALA A 115 -5.25 7.37 -13.45
CA ALA A 115 -6.29 7.81 -14.38
C ALA A 115 -6.03 9.23 -14.92
N LEU A 116 -5.56 10.14 -14.06
CA LEU A 116 -5.16 11.49 -14.44
C LEU A 116 -3.98 11.46 -15.42
N ALA A 117 -2.94 10.68 -15.10
CA ALA A 117 -1.79 10.53 -15.99
C ALA A 117 -2.18 9.97 -17.36
N ARG A 118 -3.07 8.97 -17.39
CA ARG A 118 -3.60 8.39 -18.63
C ARG A 118 -4.42 9.41 -19.42
N LYS A 119 -5.30 10.17 -18.74
CA LYS A 119 -6.13 11.21 -19.37
C LYS A 119 -5.29 12.35 -19.94
N ALA A 120 -4.17 12.68 -19.31
CA ALA A 120 -3.20 13.65 -19.78
C ALA A 120 -2.34 13.15 -20.97
N GLY A 121 -2.51 11.89 -21.39
CA GLY A 121 -1.79 11.31 -22.52
C GLY A 121 -0.32 10.99 -22.22
N HIS A 122 0.04 10.79 -20.95
CA HIS A 122 1.40 10.38 -20.59
C HIS A 122 1.67 8.92 -20.97
N SER A 123 2.96 8.55 -21.01
CA SER A 123 3.38 7.19 -21.35
C SER A 123 2.85 6.16 -20.35
N GLU A 124 2.73 4.89 -20.76
CA GLU A 124 2.32 3.82 -19.85
C GLU A 124 3.25 3.67 -18.64
N LYS A 125 4.55 4.00 -18.79
CA LYS A 125 5.48 4.04 -17.66
C LYS A 125 5.11 5.12 -16.64
N VAL A 126 4.70 6.30 -17.06
CA VAL A 126 4.20 7.35 -16.14
C VAL A 126 2.91 6.90 -15.47
N VAL A 127 1.97 6.31 -16.22
CA VAL A 127 0.72 5.76 -15.67
C VAL A 127 1.01 4.68 -14.63
N MET A 128 1.95 3.78 -14.93
CA MET A 128 2.39 2.73 -14.02
C MET A 128 3.07 3.28 -12.76
N ALA A 129 3.93 4.30 -12.92
CA ALA A 129 4.54 4.99 -11.78
C ALA A 129 3.49 5.65 -10.89
N CYS A 130 2.50 6.33 -11.49
CA CYS A 130 1.38 6.93 -10.75
C CYS A 130 0.51 5.87 -10.05
N LEU A 131 0.30 4.70 -10.66
CA LEU A 131 -0.47 3.61 -10.06
C LEU A 131 0.23 3.01 -8.83
N LEU A 132 1.56 3.07 -8.75
CA LEU A 132 2.35 2.38 -7.72
C LEU A 132 3.14 3.31 -6.78
N HIS A 133 3.11 4.62 -6.98
CA HIS A 133 3.97 5.55 -6.23
C HIS A 133 3.84 5.44 -4.70
N ASP A 134 2.60 5.27 -4.22
CA ASP A 134 2.26 5.15 -2.82
C ASP A 134 1.91 3.70 -2.41
N ILE A 135 2.36 2.68 -3.16
CA ILE A 135 2.05 1.27 -2.86
C ILE A 135 2.48 0.87 -1.43
N ALA A 136 3.58 1.43 -0.94
CA ALA A 136 4.05 1.18 0.43
C ALA A 136 3.15 1.87 1.48
N VAL A 137 2.54 3.02 1.18
CA VAL A 137 1.57 3.70 2.05
C VAL A 137 0.33 2.84 2.26
N VAL A 138 -0.16 2.20 1.20
CA VAL A 138 -1.43 1.46 1.19
C VAL A 138 -1.30 -0.02 1.56
N GLY A 139 -0.08 -0.57 1.65
CA GLY A 139 0.12 -2.01 1.87
C GLY A 139 1.37 -2.44 2.61
N PHE A 140 2.28 -1.53 2.99
CA PHE A 140 3.52 -1.91 3.67
C PHE A 140 3.94 -0.89 4.72
N ILE A 141 5.07 -0.19 4.54
CA ILE A 141 5.60 0.79 5.49
C ILE A 141 5.41 2.20 4.91
N ARG A 142 4.69 3.07 5.66
CA ARG A 142 4.35 4.43 5.22
C ARG A 142 5.53 5.41 5.28
N CYS A 143 6.33 5.37 6.35
CA CYS A 143 7.52 6.23 6.43
C CYS A 143 8.51 5.80 5.34
N ASP A 144 9.07 6.76 4.60
CA ASP A 144 9.92 6.47 3.45
C ASP A 144 9.26 5.60 2.36
N HIS A 145 7.95 5.80 2.13
CA HIS A 145 7.15 5.02 1.19
C HIS A 145 7.72 4.96 -0.24
N GLY A 146 8.28 6.05 -0.77
CA GLY A 146 8.85 6.07 -2.11
C GLY A 146 10.06 5.14 -2.21
N TYR A 147 10.87 5.05 -1.15
CA TYR A 147 12.00 4.13 -1.08
C TYR A 147 11.56 2.67 -0.94
N TRP A 148 10.67 2.38 0.01
CA TRP A 148 10.14 1.02 0.19
C TRP A 148 9.41 0.53 -1.05
N GLY A 149 8.54 1.37 -1.62
CA GLY A 149 7.76 1.07 -2.82
C GLY A 149 8.68 0.79 -4.01
N ALA A 150 9.64 1.69 -4.28
CA ALA A 150 10.59 1.52 -5.38
C ALA A 150 11.40 0.22 -5.25
N GLN A 151 11.94 -0.08 -4.06
CA GLN A 151 12.70 -1.31 -3.82
C GLN A 151 11.83 -2.57 -4.03
N MET A 152 10.57 -2.52 -3.58
CA MET A 152 9.64 -3.64 -3.68
C MET A 152 9.27 -3.98 -5.14
N ILE A 153 9.12 -2.97 -5.99
CA ILE A 153 8.65 -3.17 -7.37
C ILE A 153 9.79 -3.27 -8.39
N ALA A 154 11.01 -2.81 -8.06
CA ALA A 154 12.11 -2.69 -9.01
C ALA A 154 12.39 -3.97 -9.85
N PRO A 155 12.30 -5.20 -9.30
CA PRO A 155 12.53 -6.40 -10.11
C PRO A 155 11.44 -6.69 -11.16
N TYR A 156 10.31 -5.99 -11.10
CA TYR A 156 9.11 -6.30 -11.87
C TYR A 156 8.71 -5.18 -12.83
N VAL A 157 9.35 -4.02 -12.80
CA VAL A 157 9.04 -2.87 -13.66
C VAL A 157 10.29 -2.35 -14.36
N ASP A 158 10.12 -1.46 -15.34
CA ASP A 158 11.23 -0.72 -15.94
C ASP A 158 11.93 0.17 -14.89
N GLU A 159 13.26 0.31 -15.00
CA GLU A 159 14.08 1.13 -14.09
C GLU A 159 13.48 2.53 -13.92
N GLU A 160 13.00 3.14 -15.00
CA GLU A 160 12.35 4.46 -15.01
C GLU A 160 11.18 4.55 -14.03
N VAL A 161 10.34 3.51 -13.96
CA VAL A 161 9.17 3.47 -13.08
C VAL A 161 9.63 3.42 -11.63
N SER A 162 10.58 2.54 -11.32
CA SER A 162 11.09 2.37 -9.96
C SER A 162 11.83 3.63 -9.46
N GLU A 163 12.65 4.25 -10.32
CA GLU A 163 13.36 5.48 -9.98
C GLU A 163 12.43 6.67 -9.84
N ALA A 164 11.42 6.79 -10.71
CA ALA A 164 10.43 7.86 -10.60
C ALA A 164 9.67 7.80 -9.27
N ILE A 165 9.29 6.59 -8.85
CA ILE A 165 8.66 6.36 -7.55
C ILE A 165 9.64 6.63 -6.40
N ARG A 166 10.92 6.29 -6.51
CA ARG A 166 11.87 6.64 -5.45
C ARG A 166 12.01 8.16 -5.29
N MET A 167 12.17 8.87 -6.41
CA MET A 167 12.45 10.31 -6.42
C MET A 167 11.22 11.17 -6.08
N HIS A 168 10.00 10.71 -6.38
CA HIS A 168 8.79 11.49 -6.09
C HIS A 168 8.68 11.85 -4.61
N GLN A 169 9.15 10.98 -3.71
CA GLN A 169 9.13 11.23 -2.26
C GLN A 169 9.91 12.50 -1.88
N ALA A 170 11.07 12.76 -2.50
CA ALA A 170 11.82 13.98 -2.23
C ALA A 170 11.21 15.16 -2.99
N LEU A 171 10.86 14.95 -4.26
CA LEU A 171 10.42 16.00 -5.17
C LEU A 171 9.10 16.67 -4.75
N ARG A 172 8.20 15.95 -4.09
CA ARG A 172 6.91 16.49 -3.60
C ARG A 172 7.05 17.72 -2.68
N PHE A 173 8.22 17.91 -2.05
CA PHE A 173 8.47 19.06 -1.17
C PHE A 173 9.00 20.30 -1.89
N PHE A 174 9.37 20.20 -3.17
CA PHE A 174 10.03 21.29 -3.90
C PHE A 174 9.21 21.70 -5.12
N PRO A 175 8.76 22.96 -5.21
CA PRO A 175 8.01 23.43 -6.37
C PRO A 175 8.85 23.37 -7.65
N ASP A 176 8.15 23.25 -8.77
CA ASP A 176 8.72 23.31 -10.12
C ASP A 176 7.66 23.85 -11.10
N GLU A 177 7.71 25.16 -11.34
CA GLU A 177 6.76 25.86 -12.22
C GLU A 177 6.84 25.38 -13.68
N SER A 178 7.97 24.84 -14.12
CA SER A 178 8.12 24.32 -15.49
C SER A 178 7.26 23.09 -15.75
N TYR A 179 6.86 22.39 -14.68
CA TYR A 179 5.90 21.27 -14.70
C TYR A 179 4.52 21.66 -14.16
N GLY A 180 4.29 22.95 -13.86
CA GLY A 180 3.05 23.41 -13.23
C GLY A 180 2.86 22.91 -11.79
N TYR A 181 3.96 22.57 -11.10
CA TYR A 181 3.93 22.03 -9.75
C TYR A 181 4.26 23.11 -8.71
N GLY A 182 3.23 23.65 -8.05
CA GLY A 182 3.42 24.54 -6.89
C GLY A 182 3.68 23.76 -5.60
N TYR A 183 4.12 24.44 -4.54
CA TYR A 183 4.18 23.84 -3.21
C TYR A 183 2.75 23.59 -2.71
N PRO A 184 2.35 22.35 -2.37
CA PRO A 184 0.95 22.07 -2.03
C PRO A 184 0.48 22.85 -0.78
N ASP A 185 -0.62 23.58 -0.88
CA ASP A 185 -1.19 24.29 0.28
C ASP A 185 -1.64 23.32 1.40
N LEU A 186 -1.96 22.08 1.04
CA LEU A 186 -2.19 21.00 2.01
C LEU A 186 -0.99 20.77 2.92
N TYR A 187 0.24 20.95 2.44
CA TYR A 187 1.44 20.69 3.23
C TYR A 187 1.64 21.77 4.29
N LYS A 188 1.37 23.04 3.96
CA LYS A 188 1.33 24.12 4.97
C LYS A 188 0.31 23.81 6.06
N LYS A 189 -0.88 23.35 5.66
CA LYS A 189 -1.94 22.96 6.60
C LYS A 189 -1.56 21.75 7.48
N TYR A 190 -0.88 20.75 6.92
CA TYR A 190 -0.58 19.50 7.62
C TYR A 190 0.70 19.53 8.43
N PHE A 191 1.73 20.25 7.96
CA PHE A 191 3.05 20.26 8.56
C PHE A 191 3.37 21.57 9.29
N GLY A 192 2.59 22.62 9.04
CA GLY A 192 2.83 23.98 9.52
C GLY A 192 3.70 24.79 8.56
N ASP A 193 3.59 26.12 8.65
CA ASP A 193 4.28 27.06 7.76
C ASP A 193 5.81 27.00 7.89
N ASP A 194 6.32 26.60 9.04
CA ASP A 194 7.76 26.52 9.34
C ASP A 194 8.38 25.16 9.01
N TYR A 195 7.62 24.19 8.50
CA TYR A 195 8.16 22.87 8.17
C TYR A 195 9.23 22.97 7.09
N GLN A 196 10.37 22.34 7.33
CA GLN A 196 11.45 22.19 6.36
C GLN A 196 11.76 20.70 6.19
N PRO A 197 11.97 20.22 4.94
CA PRO A 197 12.41 18.86 4.73
C PRO A 197 13.74 18.57 5.44
N GLU A 198 13.89 17.34 5.95
CA GLU A 198 15.13 16.88 6.55
C GLU A 198 16.33 17.03 5.59
N PRO A 199 17.57 17.24 6.09
CA PRO A 199 18.73 17.48 5.24
C PRO A 199 18.96 16.40 4.16
N TYR A 200 18.67 15.14 4.47
CA TYR A 200 18.82 14.06 3.48
C TYR A 200 17.82 14.18 2.32
N ILE A 201 16.61 14.71 2.56
CA ILE A 201 15.61 14.96 1.52
C ILE A 201 16.07 16.10 0.60
N VAL A 202 16.71 17.13 1.15
CA VAL A 202 17.30 18.22 0.36
C VAL A 202 18.42 17.71 -0.56
N GLU A 203 19.26 16.80 -0.06
CA GLU A 203 20.31 16.17 -0.89
C GLU A 203 19.73 15.22 -1.94
N GLU A 204 18.68 14.48 -1.62
CA GLU A 204 17.96 13.63 -2.58
C GLU A 204 17.26 14.46 -3.66
N TYR A 205 16.72 15.62 -3.33
CA TYR A 205 16.18 16.57 -4.30
C TYR A 205 17.25 17.01 -5.32
N LYS A 206 18.45 17.36 -4.84
CA LYS A 206 19.58 17.73 -5.72
C LYS A 206 19.95 16.57 -6.65
N ARG A 207 20.10 15.36 -6.10
CA ARG A 207 20.37 14.14 -6.90
C ARG A 207 19.28 13.86 -7.93
N ALA A 208 18.01 14.04 -7.55
CA ALA A 208 16.88 13.78 -8.44
C ALA A 208 16.87 14.74 -9.64
N ARG A 209 17.24 16.01 -9.46
CA ARG A 209 17.33 17.00 -10.55
C ARG A 209 18.31 16.63 -11.65
N ASP A 210 19.36 15.90 -11.30
CA ASP A 210 20.39 15.46 -12.26
C ASP A 210 20.04 14.11 -12.91
N SER A 211 18.93 13.46 -12.51
CA SER A 211 18.50 12.19 -13.07
C SER A 211 17.85 12.36 -14.46
N LYS A 212 18.16 11.45 -15.38
CA LYS A 212 17.46 11.32 -16.68
C LYS A 212 15.96 11.06 -16.53
N TYR A 213 15.50 10.57 -15.37
CA TYR A 213 14.09 10.29 -15.07
C TYR A 213 13.41 11.39 -14.24
N TYR A 214 14.05 12.55 -14.08
CA TYR A 214 13.47 13.70 -13.36
C TYR A 214 12.07 14.05 -13.87
N GLY A 215 11.89 14.11 -15.19
CA GLY A 215 10.61 14.47 -15.81
C GLY A 215 9.49 13.49 -15.45
N THR A 216 9.74 12.18 -15.53
CA THR A 216 8.78 11.15 -15.12
C THR A 216 8.40 11.29 -13.65
N SER A 217 9.38 11.52 -12.78
CA SER A 217 9.17 11.72 -11.34
C SER A 217 8.33 12.97 -11.04
N ARG A 218 8.53 14.04 -11.82
CA ARG A 218 7.71 15.26 -11.71
C ARG A 218 6.28 15.03 -12.16
N LEU A 219 6.07 14.27 -13.24
CA LEU A 219 4.72 13.90 -13.65
C LEU A 219 4.01 13.05 -12.60
N VAL A 220 4.72 12.20 -11.85
CA VAL A 220 4.15 11.50 -10.69
C VAL A 220 3.67 12.52 -9.64
N CYS A 221 4.51 13.48 -9.25
CA CYS A 221 4.14 14.50 -8.26
C CYS A 221 2.92 15.32 -8.70
N VAL A 222 2.85 15.71 -9.97
CA VAL A 222 1.74 16.47 -10.54
C VAL A 222 0.44 15.66 -10.48
N ASN A 223 0.46 14.39 -10.88
CA ASN A 223 -0.74 13.55 -10.92
C ASN A 223 -1.14 13.02 -9.53
N ASP A 224 -0.22 12.97 -8.55
CA ASP A 224 -0.48 12.70 -7.13
C ASP A 224 -1.31 13.82 -6.49
N VAL A 225 -0.88 15.08 -6.58
CA VAL A 225 -1.51 16.21 -5.86
C VAL A 225 -3.00 16.39 -6.18
N TYR A 226 -3.44 16.02 -7.38
CA TYR A 226 -4.82 16.16 -7.82
C TYR A 226 -5.69 14.90 -7.62
N ALA A 227 -5.13 13.82 -7.06
CA ALA A 227 -5.78 12.51 -6.95
C ALA A 227 -6.53 12.31 -5.62
N PHE A 228 -7.28 13.32 -5.18
CA PHE A 228 -8.04 13.32 -3.92
C PHE A 228 -9.53 13.66 -4.09
N ASP A 229 -10.10 13.48 -5.29
CA ASP A 229 -11.53 13.70 -5.51
C ASP A 229 -12.34 12.61 -4.79
N PRO A 230 -13.17 12.94 -3.79
CA PRO A 230 -13.97 11.96 -3.06
C PRO A 230 -15.06 11.30 -3.92
N ASN A 231 -15.41 11.88 -5.07
CA ASN A 231 -16.46 11.38 -5.96
C ASN A 231 -15.92 10.63 -7.18
N ALA A 232 -14.61 10.56 -7.36
CA ALA A 232 -14.02 9.87 -8.50
C ALA A 232 -14.34 8.36 -8.43
N LYS A 233 -14.77 7.82 -9.57
CA LYS A 233 -15.06 6.40 -9.75
C LYS A 233 -14.04 5.81 -10.71
N VAL A 234 -12.95 5.30 -10.16
CA VAL A 234 -11.89 4.65 -10.92
C VAL A 234 -11.75 3.22 -10.43
N GLU A 235 -11.90 2.27 -11.34
CA GLU A 235 -11.83 0.85 -11.05
C GLU A 235 -10.47 0.29 -11.43
N LEU A 236 -9.96 -0.65 -10.64
CA LEU A 236 -8.67 -1.29 -10.86
C LEU A 236 -8.59 -1.97 -12.24
N ASP A 237 -9.68 -2.62 -12.67
CA ASP A 237 -9.73 -3.37 -13.94
C ASP A 237 -9.48 -2.47 -15.16
N GLN A 238 -9.64 -1.15 -15.03
CA GLN A 238 -9.29 -0.19 -16.09
C GLN A 238 -7.78 -0.15 -16.38
N PHE A 239 -6.94 -0.69 -15.49
CA PHE A 239 -5.48 -0.71 -15.61
C PHE A 239 -4.92 -2.11 -15.86
N GLU A 240 -5.78 -3.14 -15.99
CA GLU A 240 -5.35 -4.54 -16.16
C GLU A 240 -4.39 -4.70 -17.34
N ASP A 241 -4.71 -4.12 -18.50
CA ASP A 241 -3.85 -4.16 -19.69
C ASP A 241 -2.49 -3.46 -19.48
N ILE A 242 -2.49 -2.31 -18.79
CA ILE A 242 -1.27 -1.54 -18.53
C ILE A 242 -0.37 -2.33 -17.56
N ILE A 243 -0.95 -2.90 -16.51
CA ILE A 243 -0.25 -3.80 -15.59
C ILE A 243 0.31 -5.00 -16.35
N GLY A 244 -0.49 -5.65 -17.20
CA GLY A 244 -0.07 -6.81 -17.97
C GLY A 244 1.10 -6.53 -18.93
N ARG A 245 1.20 -5.32 -19.46
CA ARG A 245 2.30 -4.88 -20.34
C ARG A 245 3.54 -4.37 -19.58
N ASN A 246 3.36 -3.77 -18.40
CA ASN A 246 4.42 -3.01 -17.72
C ASN A 246 4.86 -3.59 -16.37
N PHE A 247 4.20 -4.66 -15.88
CA PHE A 247 4.59 -5.40 -14.68
C PHE A 247 4.90 -6.85 -15.02
N LYS A 248 6.15 -7.26 -14.83
CA LYS A 248 6.60 -8.65 -14.98
C LYS A 248 6.05 -9.50 -13.83
N GLN A 249 4.93 -10.17 -14.07
CA GLN A 249 4.39 -11.18 -13.15
C GLN A 249 5.30 -12.43 -13.14
N PRO A 250 5.82 -12.86 -11.98
CA PRO A 250 6.57 -14.12 -11.89
C PRO A 250 5.67 -15.33 -12.16
N LYS A 251 6.23 -16.40 -12.75
CA LYS A 251 5.47 -17.63 -13.06
C LYS A 251 5.04 -18.40 -11.81
N GLU A 252 5.81 -18.21 -10.75
CA GLU A 252 5.65 -18.77 -9.41
C GLU A 252 4.66 -17.95 -8.58
N GLY A 253 4.41 -16.69 -8.95
CA GLY A 253 3.64 -15.71 -8.19
C GLY A 253 4.51 -14.77 -7.34
N LEU A 254 4.03 -13.55 -7.12
CA LEU A 254 4.71 -12.53 -6.33
C LEU A 254 5.00 -13.01 -4.90
N GLY A 255 6.28 -13.06 -4.57
CA GLY A 255 6.78 -13.54 -3.29
C GLY A 255 7.25 -15.00 -3.31
N TRP A 256 7.03 -15.75 -4.39
CA TRP A 256 7.56 -17.10 -4.57
C TRP A 256 8.74 -17.17 -5.56
N ASP A 257 9.03 -16.05 -6.21
CA ASP A 257 10.19 -15.86 -7.08
C ASP A 257 11.52 -15.67 -6.30
N ASP A 258 12.63 -15.60 -7.04
CA ASP A 258 14.00 -15.44 -6.52
C ASP A 258 14.48 -13.99 -6.48
N SER A 259 13.60 -13.00 -6.70
CA SER A 259 13.98 -11.59 -6.67
C SER A 259 14.41 -11.14 -5.28
N PRO A 260 15.26 -10.10 -5.19
CA PRO A 260 15.65 -9.54 -3.90
C PRO A 260 14.46 -8.99 -3.09
N SER A 261 13.34 -8.65 -3.73
CA SER A 261 12.13 -8.12 -3.08
C SER A 261 11.07 -9.19 -2.76
N ALA A 262 11.26 -10.46 -3.10
CA ALA A 262 10.25 -11.51 -2.88
C ALA A 262 9.82 -11.61 -1.40
N HIS A 263 10.75 -11.39 -0.48
CA HIS A 263 10.47 -11.38 0.96
C HIS A 263 9.52 -10.24 1.39
N MET A 264 9.54 -9.09 0.70
CA MET A 264 8.65 -7.96 0.99
C MET A 264 7.20 -8.34 0.64
N TRP A 265 6.99 -8.95 -0.52
CA TRP A 265 5.69 -9.48 -0.93
C TRP A 265 5.16 -10.54 0.03
N ARG A 266 5.99 -11.52 0.45
CA ARG A 266 5.60 -12.50 1.48
C ARG A 266 5.28 -11.86 2.83
N THR A 267 5.98 -10.79 3.20
CA THR A 267 5.71 -10.06 4.46
C THR A 267 4.34 -9.40 4.40
N ILE A 268 3.96 -8.80 3.27
CA ILE A 268 2.61 -8.24 3.06
C ILE A 268 1.56 -9.36 3.01
N MET A 269 1.90 -10.49 2.38
CA MET A 269 1.01 -11.64 2.29
C MET A 269 0.67 -12.21 3.67
N TRP A 270 1.68 -12.38 4.52
CA TRP A 270 1.64 -13.03 5.84
C TRP A 270 2.28 -12.17 6.94
N PRO A 271 1.68 -11.01 7.29
CA PRO A 271 2.29 -10.04 8.20
C PRO A 271 2.39 -10.55 9.66
N THR A 272 1.67 -11.62 9.98
CA THR A 272 1.59 -12.22 11.33
C THR A 272 2.26 -13.59 11.41
N ARG A 273 3.00 -14.00 10.37
CA ARG A 273 3.80 -15.22 10.38
C ARG A 273 4.91 -15.07 11.42
N PHE A 274 5.12 -16.12 12.21
CA PHE A 274 6.07 -16.10 13.32
C PHE A 274 7.53 -16.03 12.86
N LEU A 275 7.90 -16.80 11.83
CA LEU A 275 9.23 -16.86 11.21
C LEU A 275 9.12 -17.12 9.70
#